data_AF-A0AAD5V8D7-F1
#
_entry.id   AF-A0AAD5V8D7-F1
#
_cell.length_a   1.000
_cell.length_b   1.000
_cell.length_c   1.000
_cell.angle_alpha   90.00
_cell.angle_beta   90.00
_cell.angle_gamma   90.00
#
_symmetry.space_group_name_H-M   'P 1'
#
loop_
_entity.id
_entity.type
_entity.pdbx_description
1 polymer ?
#
loop_
_entity_poly.entity_id
_entity_poly.type
_entity_poly.pdbx_seq_one_letter_code
_entity_poly.pdbx_strand_id
1 'polypeptide(L)'
;MNKSVTMHVLHQGRAEYTLITPGNPPEVEKKVMGPNIHAGETLQLLVGSNVWKKSRLLPEDISAAEADPSKQDHTGCLISEVVFPGFHWEDHAFLTVSGLKALWNGEPGWEEWAQYVKND
;
A
#
# COMPACT_ATOMS: atom_id res chain seq x y z
N MET A 1 -7.40 0.87 6.08
CA MET A 1 -7.11 -0.24 7.00
C MET A 1 -8.30 -1.19 6.99
N ASN A 2 -8.05 -2.47 7.23
CA ASN A 2 -9.10 -3.45 7.51
C ASN A 2 -8.80 -4.12 8.86
N LYS A 3 -9.82 -4.39 9.69
CA LYS A 3 -9.63 -5.20 10.91
C LYS A 3 -9.25 -6.64 10.60
N SER A 4 -9.71 -7.16 9.45
CA SER A 4 -9.36 -8.48 8.94
C SER A 4 -8.04 -8.48 8.19
N VAL A 5 -7.36 -9.63 8.18
CA VAL A 5 -6.14 -9.84 7.41
C VAL A 5 -6.48 -9.87 5.91
N THR A 6 -5.57 -9.36 5.06
CA THR A 6 -5.73 -9.39 3.60
C THR A 6 -4.50 -9.98 2.91
N MET A 7 -4.69 -11.09 2.20
CA MET A 7 -3.69 -11.63 1.27
C MET A 7 -3.83 -10.93 -0.09
N HIS A 8 -2.72 -10.47 -0.66
CA HIS A 8 -2.64 -9.92 -2.01
C HIS A 8 -1.82 -10.88 -2.87
N VAL A 9 -2.33 -11.20 -4.05
CA VAL A 9 -1.66 -12.08 -5.02
C VAL A 9 -1.47 -11.31 -6.32
N LEU A 10 -0.22 -11.23 -6.79
CA LEU A 10 0.12 -10.55 -8.04
C LEU A 10 -0.29 -11.37 -9.26
N HIS A 11 -0.89 -10.71 -10.25
CA HIS A 11 -1.18 -11.27 -11.57
C HIS A 11 -0.33 -10.66 -12.68
N GLN A 12 -0.17 -9.33 -12.68
CA GLN A 12 0.59 -8.62 -13.71
C GLN A 12 1.14 -7.29 -13.18
N GLY A 13 2.31 -6.89 -13.69
CA GLY A 13 2.91 -5.59 -13.41
C GLY A 13 3.52 -5.51 -12.00
N ARG A 14 3.57 -4.31 -11.42
CA ARG A 14 4.13 -4.09 -10.08
C ARG A 14 3.61 -2.82 -9.40
N ALA A 15 3.58 -2.84 -8.08
CA ALA A 15 3.20 -1.69 -7.26
C ALA A 15 4.03 -1.63 -5.97
N GLU A 16 4.35 -0.41 -5.54
CA GLU A 16 4.90 -0.16 -4.20
C GLU A 16 3.76 -0.02 -3.20
N TYR A 17 3.78 -0.84 -2.16
CA TYR A 17 2.95 -0.75 -0.99
C TYR A 17 3.68 0.00 0.12
N THR A 18 3.01 0.96 0.74
CA THR A 18 3.40 1.54 2.03
C THR A 18 2.47 0.97 3.09
N LEU A 19 3.04 0.34 4.10
CA LEU A 19 2.35 -0.25 5.24
C LEU A 19 2.72 0.55 6.50
N ILE A 20 1.72 0.95 7.27
CA ILE A 20 1.93 1.63 8.56
C ILE A 20 1.26 0.77 9.63
N THR A 21 2.10 0.14 10.45
CA THR A 21 1.67 -0.65 11.60
C THR A 21 1.60 0.28 12.81
N PRO A 22 0.42 0.45 13.44
CA PRO A 22 0.28 1.28 14.64
C PRO A 22 1.25 0.83 15.75
N GLY A 23 1.85 1.79 16.45
CA GLY A 23 2.86 1.57 17.47
C GLY A 23 3.29 2.90 18.10
N ASN A 24 4.35 2.89 18.91
CA ASN A 24 4.93 4.13 19.43
C ASN A 24 6.47 4.08 19.35
N PRO A 25 7.10 4.63 18.30
CA PRO A 25 6.47 5.20 17.10
C PRO A 25 5.85 4.10 16.21
N PRO A 26 4.96 4.45 15.26
CA PRO A 26 4.44 3.50 14.29
C PRO A 26 5.57 2.99 13.36
N GLU A 27 5.48 1.74 12.95
CA GLU A 27 6.43 1.13 12.02
C GLU A 27 5.95 1.35 10.59
N VAL A 28 6.84 1.86 9.73
CA VAL A 28 6.54 2.10 8.31
C VAL A 28 7.40 1.20 7.44
N GLU A 29 6.75 0.35 6.65
CA GLU A 29 7.40 -0.54 5.70
C GLU A 29 7.02 -0.17 4.26
N LYS A 30 7.99 -0.25 3.34
CA LYS A 30 7.75 -0.20 1.90
C LYS A 30 8.08 -1.56 1.28
N LYS A 31 7.15 -2.09 0.48
CA LYS A 31 7.33 -3.37 -0.22
C LYS A 31 6.90 -3.22 -1.66
N VAL A 32 7.64 -3.81 -2.60
CA VAL A 32 7.22 -3.85 -3.99
C VAL A 32 6.58 -5.21 -4.25
N MET A 33 5.31 -5.22 -4.63
CA MET A 33 4.71 -6.38 -5.26
C MET A 33 5.10 -6.37 -6.73
N GLY A 34 5.72 -7.42 -7.22
CA GLY A 34 6.24 -7.50 -8.58
C GLY A 34 6.93 -8.85 -8.85
N PRO A 35 7.23 -9.17 -10.13
CA PRO A 35 7.76 -10.47 -10.51
C PRO A 35 9.27 -10.65 -10.27
N ASN A 36 10.04 -9.58 -10.06
CA ASN A 36 11.49 -9.66 -9.96
C ASN A 36 11.96 -9.96 -8.53
N ILE A 37 11.86 -11.22 -8.13
CA ILE A 37 12.27 -11.69 -6.78
C ILE A 37 13.76 -11.44 -6.47
N HIS A 38 14.61 -11.35 -7.50
CA HIS A 38 16.03 -11.05 -7.33
C HIS A 38 16.27 -9.57 -6.95
N ALA A 39 15.33 -8.69 -7.27
CA ALA A 39 15.32 -7.30 -6.83
C ALA A 39 14.58 -7.10 -5.49
N GLY A 40 14.17 -8.18 -4.82
CA GLY A 40 13.44 -8.12 -3.54
C GLY A 40 11.94 -7.88 -3.67
N GLU A 41 11.37 -8.02 -4.86
CA GLU A 41 9.93 -7.95 -5.09
C GLU A 41 9.23 -9.22 -4.59
N THR A 42 7.96 -9.10 -4.23
CA THR A 42 7.14 -10.26 -3.82
C THR A 42 5.95 -10.50 -4.74
N LEU A 43 5.66 -11.77 -5.00
CA LEU A 43 4.45 -12.20 -5.70
C LEU A 43 3.22 -12.21 -4.78
N GLN A 44 3.44 -12.31 -3.47
CA GLN A 44 2.38 -12.41 -2.47
C GLN A 44 2.67 -11.50 -1.28
N LEU A 45 1.67 -10.74 -0.86
CA LEU A 45 1.79 -9.81 0.27
C LEU A 45 0.64 -10.02 1.25
N LEU A 46 0.97 -10.50 2.44
CA LEU A 46 0.05 -10.54 3.56
C LEU A 46 0.08 -9.21 4.30
N VAL A 47 -1.04 -8.50 4.34
CA VAL A 47 -1.21 -7.32 5.19
C VAL A 47 -2.01 -7.73 6.41
N GLY A 48 -1.40 -7.58 7.59
CA GLY A 48 -2.00 -7.94 8.86
C GLY A 48 -3.21 -7.09 9.26
N SER A 49 -3.93 -7.55 10.27
CA SER A 49 -5.04 -6.83 10.88
C SER A 49 -4.62 -5.46 11.39
N ASN A 50 -5.47 -4.45 11.18
CA ASN A 50 -5.28 -3.07 11.64
C ASN A 50 -4.07 -2.34 11.05
N VAL A 51 -3.41 -2.90 10.03
CA VAL A 51 -2.33 -2.22 9.31
C VAL A 51 -2.94 -1.27 8.28
N TRP A 52 -2.45 -0.03 8.26
CA TRP A 52 -2.80 0.94 7.21
C TRP A 52 -2.00 0.62 5.96
N LYS A 53 -2.66 0.58 4.81
CA LYS A 53 -2.03 0.28 3.52
C LYS A 53 -2.40 1.32 2.49
N LYS A 54 -1.43 1.73 1.68
CA LYS A 54 -1.62 2.37 0.37
C LYS A 54 -0.72 1.69 -0.65
N SER A 55 -1.13 1.72 -1.91
CA SER A 55 -0.30 1.28 -3.03
C SER A 55 -0.20 2.37 -4.08
N ARG A 56 0.87 2.34 -4.86
CA ARG A 56 1.05 3.18 -6.05
C ARG A 56 1.82 2.41 -7.13
N LEU A 57 1.58 2.76 -8.38
CA LEU A 57 2.50 2.41 -9.45
C LEU A 57 3.84 3.12 -9.23
N LEU A 58 4.92 2.49 -9.68
CA LEU A 58 6.25 3.03 -9.45
C LEU A 58 6.52 4.18 -10.43
N PRO A 59 7.06 5.32 -9.97
CA PRO A 59 7.34 6.46 -10.84
C PRO A 59 8.21 6.10 -12.06
N GLU A 60 9.21 5.23 -11.88
CA GLU A 60 10.08 4.77 -12.96
C GLU A 60 9.34 4.00 -14.05
N ASP A 61 8.33 3.20 -13.70
CA ASP A 61 7.53 2.45 -14.67
C ASP A 61 6.57 3.38 -15.42
N ILE A 62 6.06 4.40 -14.75
CA ILE A 62 5.24 5.46 -15.37
C ILE A 62 6.09 6.24 -16.37
N SER A 63 7.25 6.76 -15.94
CA SER A 63 8.15 7.52 -16.82
C SER A 63 8.66 6.68 -17.99
N ALA A 64 8.90 5.38 -17.80
CA ALA A 64 9.26 4.48 -18.89
C ALA A 64 8.14 4.33 -19.93
N ALA A 65 6.88 4.31 -19.51
CA ALA A 65 5.71 4.23 -20.39
C ALA A 65 5.45 5.54 -21.15
N GLU A 66 5.72 6.67 -20.52
CA GLU A 66 5.65 7.99 -21.14
C GLU A 66 6.72 8.16 -22.22
N ALA A 67 7.93 7.63 -21.97
CA ALA A 67 9.04 7.67 -22.91
C ALA A 67 8.92 6.66 -24.06
N ASP A 68 8.28 5.51 -23.81
CA ASP A 68 8.13 4.42 -24.78
C ASP A 68 6.70 3.85 -24.73
N PRO A 69 5.85 4.20 -25.70
CA PRO A 69 4.46 3.72 -25.75
C PRO A 69 4.33 2.20 -25.76
N SER A 70 5.35 1.46 -26.23
CA SER A 70 5.31 -0.02 -26.22
C SER A 70 5.32 -0.61 -24.80
N LYS A 71 5.69 0.18 -23.79
CA LYS A 71 5.72 -0.24 -22.39
C LYS A 71 4.42 0.04 -21.64
N GLN A 72 3.48 0.78 -22.23
CA GLN A 72 2.22 1.15 -21.57
C GLN A 72 1.41 -0.06 -21.12
N ASP A 73 1.36 -1.12 -21.93
CA ASP A 73 0.64 -2.36 -21.61
C ASP A 73 1.22 -3.11 -20.39
N HIS A 74 2.45 -2.76 -19.99
CA HIS A 74 3.15 -3.32 -18.84
C HIS A 74 3.21 -2.36 -17.64
N THR A 75 2.75 -1.12 -17.80
CA THR A 75 2.71 -0.10 -16.76
C THR A 75 1.38 -0.15 -16.01
N GLY A 76 1.30 -1.10 -15.09
CA GLY A 76 0.13 -1.32 -14.24
C GLY A 76 0.43 -2.27 -13.09
N CYS A 77 -0.58 -2.58 -12.29
CA CYS A 77 -0.51 -3.63 -11.28
C CYS A 77 -1.90 -4.26 -11.13
N LEU A 78 -2.02 -5.51 -11.56
CA LEU A 78 -3.23 -6.30 -11.39
C LEU A 78 -2.98 -7.33 -10.29
N ILE A 79 -3.90 -7.38 -9.33
CA ILE A 79 -3.84 -8.28 -8.18
C ILE A 79 -5.21 -8.88 -7.89
N SER A 80 -5.22 -9.92 -7.07
CA SER A 80 -6.42 -10.32 -6.31
C SER A 80 -6.16 -10.14 -4.82
N GLU A 81 -7.21 -9.76 -4.09
CA GLU A 81 -7.21 -9.69 -2.64
C GLU A 81 -8.15 -10.75 -2.06
N VAL A 82 -7.67 -11.49 -1.05
CA VAL A 82 -8.46 -12.41 -0.24
C VAL A 82 -8.45 -11.88 1.19
N VAL A 83 -9.63 -11.45 1.67
CA VAL A 83 -9.81 -10.94 3.03
C VAL A 83 -10.36 -12.06 3.91
N PHE A 84 -9.74 -12.31 5.06
CA PHE A 84 -10.18 -13.35 5.99
C PHE A 84 -10.09 -12.90 7.47
N PRO A 85 -11.19 -12.95 8.24
CA PRO A 85 -12.59 -13.23 7.83
C PRO A 85 -13.10 -12.34 6.69
N GLY A 86 -14.19 -12.75 6.05
CA GLY A 86 -14.72 -12.08 4.86
C GLY A 86 -14.90 -10.57 5.03
N PHE A 87 -14.80 -9.81 3.94
CA PHE A 87 -14.89 -8.36 3.98
C PHE A 87 -16.25 -7.88 4.51
N HIS A 88 -16.20 -6.97 5.48
CA HIS A 88 -17.33 -6.22 5.99
C HIS A 88 -17.00 -4.72 5.99
N TRP A 89 -17.97 -3.88 5.66
CA TRP A 89 -17.77 -2.43 5.56
C TRP A 89 -17.41 -1.82 6.92
N GLU A 90 -17.95 -2.37 8.00
CA GLU A 90 -17.73 -1.99 9.38
C GLU A 90 -16.29 -2.23 9.87
N ASP A 91 -15.53 -3.04 9.12
CA ASP A 91 -14.12 -3.33 9.37
C ASP A 91 -13.19 -2.48 8.51
N HIS A 92 -13.74 -1.76 7.51
CA HIS A 92 -12.97 -0.92 6.62
C HIS A 92 -12.94 0.53 7.09
N ALA A 93 -11.74 1.10 7.14
CA ALA A 93 -11.54 2.52 7.43
C ALA A 93 -10.56 3.17 6.46
N PHE A 94 -10.88 4.39 6.02
CA PHE A 94 -9.93 5.28 5.37
C PHE A 94 -9.21 6.11 6.42
N LEU A 95 -7.91 6.32 6.24
CA LEU A 95 -7.14 7.14 7.15
C LEU A 95 -7.48 8.62 6.88
N THR A 96 -7.72 9.38 7.94
CA THR A 96 -7.88 10.84 7.88
C THR A 96 -6.59 11.54 8.31
N VAL A 97 -6.46 12.83 8.04
CA VAL A 97 -5.34 13.65 8.54
C VAL A 97 -5.26 13.61 10.06
N SER A 98 -6.40 13.74 10.75
CA SER A 98 -6.47 13.62 12.22
C SER A 98 -6.02 12.25 12.72
N GLY A 99 -6.48 11.16 12.09
CA GLY A 99 -6.09 9.79 12.44
C GLY A 99 -4.60 9.53 12.19
N LEU A 100 -4.04 10.06 11.10
CA LEU A 100 -2.62 9.95 10.79
C LEU A 100 -1.75 10.64 11.86
N LYS A 101 -2.11 11.86 12.28
CA LYS A 101 -1.42 12.55 13.39
C LYS A 101 -1.49 11.76 14.69
N ALA A 102 -2.65 11.14 14.96
CA ALA A 102 -2.86 10.33 16.15
C ALA A 102 -1.96 9.08 16.17
N LEU A 103 -1.65 8.47 15.01
CA LEU A 103 -0.70 7.34 14.94
C LEU A 103 0.70 7.72 15.43
N TRP A 104 1.09 8.98 15.28
CA TRP A 104 2.37 9.52 15.75
C TRP A 104 2.28 10.17 17.14
N ASN A 105 1.15 10.07 17.84
CA ASN A 105 0.91 10.75 19.12
C ASN A 105 1.19 12.26 19.08
N GLY A 106 1.04 12.90 17.91
CA GLY A 106 1.36 14.32 17.70
C GLY A 106 2.84 14.63 17.51
N GLU A 107 3.72 13.63 17.54
CA GLU A 107 5.15 13.79 17.22
C GLU A 107 5.37 13.96 15.70
N PRO A 108 6.51 14.51 15.25
CA PRO A 108 6.86 14.61 13.83
C PRO A 108 7.04 13.24 13.14
N GLY A 109 6.92 13.21 11.81
CA GLY A 109 7.18 12.04 10.97
C GLY A 109 5.97 11.56 10.16
N TRP A 110 4.79 12.14 10.38
CA TRP A 110 3.57 11.83 9.65
C TRP A 110 3.37 12.71 8.39
N GLU A 111 4.11 13.81 8.27
CA GLU A 111 3.88 14.87 7.29
C GLU A 111 3.98 14.39 5.84
N GLU A 112 4.91 13.47 5.54
CA GLU A 112 5.09 12.94 4.18
C GLU A 112 3.86 12.15 3.69
N TRP A 113 3.07 11.60 4.63
CA TRP A 113 1.90 10.78 4.34
C TRP A 113 0.61 11.58 4.20
N ALA A 114 0.60 12.85 4.63
CA ALA A 114 -0.59 13.68 4.70
C ALA A 114 -1.32 13.86 3.36
N GLN A 115 -0.57 13.87 2.25
CA GLN A 115 -1.14 13.99 0.90
C GLN A 115 -1.91 12.73 0.44
N TYR A 116 -1.76 11.60 1.12
CA TYR A 116 -2.37 10.31 0.72
C TYR A 116 -3.55 9.91 1.60
N VAL A 117 -3.94 10.74 2.55
CA VAL A 117 -5.05 10.47 3.48
C VAL A 117 -6.23 11.38 3.18
N LYS A 118 -7.42 11.01 3.66
CA LYS A 118 -8.62 11.84 3.51
C LYS A 118 -8.50 13.09 4.37
N ASN A 119 -9.01 14.21 3.85
CA ASN A 119 -9.38 15.34 4.70
C ASN A 119 -10.48 14.91 5.67
N ASP A 120 -10.54 15.57 6.82
CA ASP A 120 -11.56 15.33 7.84
C ASP A 120 -12.98 15.70 7.36
#